data_AF-A0A958ULW0-F1
#
_entry.id   AF-A0A958ULW0-F1
#
_cell.length_a   1.000
_cell.length_b   1.000
_cell.length_c   1.000
_cell.angle_alpha   90.00
_cell.angle_beta   90.00
_cell.angle_gamma   90.00
#
_symmetry.space_group_name_H-M   'P 1'
#
loop_
_entity.id
_entity.type
_entity.pdbx_description
1 polymer ?
#
loop_
_entity_poly.entity_id
_entity_poly.type
_entity_poly.pdbx_seq_one_letter_code
_entity_poly.pdbx_strand_id
1 'polypeptide(L)'
;LLKFFTDDKENLGQVDYFNTGNFSGTLYYYSLDGRNTKISVYEDGEVISEFEDKGHATITEQSKAPVAYCEECPEGSYVLVITEHYTDYYVSWNGGDFTYSYSVYMGTTSEWVWVPGTGGYGGSINPTSHSHYDYPHGPSVGTNNHVDEIIIDPTLDEDYPCQSQIIKDALASSSPITDLVRDIFNSTAKPSITIQAADLNNILLGGITPPPTTGNPLHYFITMNTERLDVSTDIDIACTAIHESIHALLFYFSQAGSFQSDNESYAQLVEDFTIYWAPNGGDQHEYMENLVGHIADALYDWASSSGYSPANFVEFNTNDIDNYDGLREYLGIIAWNGLTQTTTFQTLYPIGTLEYQNIIQLINSESLPYENAANPKGTPCNN
;
A
#
# COMPACT_ATOMS: atom_id res chain seq x y z
N LEU A 1 -12.04 28.37 -21.43
CA LEU A 1 -11.79 29.51 -20.53
C LEU A 1 -10.83 29.04 -19.46
N LEU A 2 -9.95 29.91 -18.95
CA LEU A 2 -9.04 29.58 -17.86
C LEU A 2 -9.32 30.48 -16.66
N LYS A 3 -9.21 29.94 -15.45
CA LYS A 3 -9.22 30.74 -14.21
C LYS A 3 -7.99 30.38 -13.39
N PHE A 4 -7.20 31.40 -13.09
CA PHE A 4 -5.99 31.29 -12.29
C PHE A 4 -6.30 31.65 -10.83
N PHE A 5 -5.88 30.81 -9.90
CA PHE A 5 -5.88 31.08 -8.47
C PHE A 5 -4.44 31.00 -7.97
N THR A 6 -3.94 32.08 -7.40
CA THR A 6 -2.60 32.14 -6.80
C THR A 6 -2.58 33.24 -5.75
N ASP A 7 -1.73 33.05 -4.74
CA ASP A 7 -1.42 34.08 -3.75
C ASP A 7 -0.35 35.05 -4.26
N ASP A 8 0.42 34.67 -5.29
CA ASP A 8 1.43 35.52 -5.94
C ASP A 8 0.85 36.24 -7.16
N LYS A 9 0.30 37.42 -6.90
CA LYS A 9 -0.31 38.27 -7.92
C LYS A 9 0.68 38.87 -8.91
N GLU A 10 1.98 38.94 -8.58
CA GLU A 10 2.99 39.54 -9.44
C GLU A 10 3.27 38.63 -10.67
N ASN A 11 3.15 37.32 -10.49
CA ASN A 11 3.42 36.35 -11.54
C ASN A 11 2.25 36.18 -12.53
N LEU A 12 1.01 36.56 -12.18
CA LEU A 12 -0.16 36.42 -13.06
C LEU A 12 -0.03 37.15 -14.40
N GLY A 13 0.79 38.21 -14.47
CA GLY A 13 1.03 38.94 -15.72
C GLY A 13 1.87 38.18 -16.75
N GLN A 14 2.51 37.09 -16.34
CA GLN A 14 3.41 36.28 -17.18
C GLN A 14 2.80 34.92 -17.54
N VAL A 15 1.62 34.61 -17.02
CA VAL A 15 0.94 33.33 -17.25
C VAL A 15 -0.02 33.45 -18.42
N ASP A 16 0.13 32.56 -19.40
CA ASP A 16 -0.84 32.38 -20.47
C ASP A 16 -1.16 30.89 -20.70
N TYR A 17 -2.02 30.60 -21.68
CA TYR A 17 -2.47 29.23 -21.96
C TYR A 17 -1.31 28.28 -22.34
N PHE A 18 -0.25 28.79 -22.97
CA PHE A 18 0.88 28.00 -23.47
C PHE A 18 2.11 28.10 -22.58
N ASN A 19 2.13 29.02 -21.64
CA ASN A 19 3.26 29.27 -20.77
C ASN A 19 2.79 29.54 -19.34
N THR A 20 3.02 28.57 -18.46
CA THR A 20 2.81 28.73 -17.03
C THR A 20 3.92 29.50 -16.34
N GLY A 21 5.05 29.81 -17.01
CA GLY A 21 6.13 30.62 -16.46
C GLY A 21 6.63 30.05 -15.14
N ASN A 22 6.68 30.89 -14.10
CA ASN A 22 6.96 30.50 -12.71
C ASN A 22 5.65 30.48 -11.87
N PHE A 23 4.53 30.07 -12.47
CA PHE A 23 3.25 30.08 -11.78
C PHE A 23 3.21 29.02 -10.68
N SER A 24 2.93 29.47 -9.47
CA SER A 24 2.60 28.61 -8.33
C SER A 24 1.14 28.88 -7.94
N GLY A 25 0.28 27.88 -8.04
CA GLY A 25 -1.15 28.03 -7.80
C GLY A 25 -2.02 27.00 -8.53
N THR A 26 -3.32 27.26 -8.59
CA THR A 26 -4.29 26.35 -9.22
C THR A 26 -4.86 26.96 -10.50
N LEU A 27 -4.84 26.18 -11.58
CA LEU A 27 -5.40 26.50 -12.87
C LEU A 27 -6.64 25.66 -13.15
N TYR A 28 -7.78 26.33 -13.33
CA TYR A 28 -9.05 25.71 -13.68
C TYR A 28 -9.28 25.87 -15.18
N TYR A 29 -9.53 24.75 -15.86
CA TYR A 29 -9.87 24.70 -17.27
C TYR A 29 -11.37 24.58 -17.41
N TYR A 30 -11.97 25.45 -18.21
CA TYR A 30 -13.39 25.37 -18.52
C TYR A 30 -13.61 25.23 -20.02
N SER A 31 -14.60 24.42 -20.38
CA SER A 31 -15.16 24.40 -21.73
C SER A 31 -15.91 25.71 -22.06
N LEU A 32 -16.32 25.87 -23.32
CA LEU A 32 -16.98 27.09 -23.79
C LEU A 32 -18.37 27.33 -23.18
N ASP A 33 -19.00 26.29 -22.63
CA ASP A 33 -20.28 26.40 -21.91
C ASP A 33 -20.09 26.66 -20.40
N GLY A 34 -18.85 26.83 -19.94
CA GLY A 34 -18.53 27.16 -18.56
C GLY A 34 -18.39 25.96 -17.62
N ARG A 35 -18.44 24.72 -18.12
CA ARG A 35 -18.13 23.53 -17.32
C ARG A 35 -16.63 23.38 -17.11
N ASN A 36 -16.22 23.09 -15.88
CA ASN A 36 -14.84 22.72 -15.58
C ASN A 36 -14.52 21.39 -16.30
N THR A 37 -13.34 21.29 -16.90
CA THR A 37 -12.89 20.11 -17.64
C THR A 37 -11.63 19.51 -17.04
N LYS A 38 -10.88 20.28 -16.24
CA LYS A 38 -9.58 19.89 -15.69
C LYS A 38 -9.17 20.91 -14.65
N ILE A 39 -8.51 20.45 -13.58
CA ILE A 39 -7.85 21.31 -12.61
C ILE A 39 -6.39 20.88 -12.55
N SER A 40 -5.47 21.82 -12.69
CA SER A 40 -4.04 21.55 -12.54
C SER A 40 -3.48 22.43 -11.43
N VAL A 41 -2.65 21.86 -10.58
CA VAL A 41 -1.89 22.57 -9.54
C VAL A 41 -0.45 22.69 -10.02
N TYR A 42 0.09 23.89 -9.89
CA TYR A 42 1.44 24.22 -10.30
C TYR A 42 2.28 24.72 -9.14
N GLU A 43 3.58 24.43 -9.17
CA GLU A 43 4.61 25.02 -8.34
C GLU A 43 5.80 25.39 -9.22
N ASP A 44 6.19 26.65 -9.17
CA ASP A 44 7.27 27.26 -9.97
C ASP A 44 7.19 26.94 -11.48
N GLY A 45 5.96 26.85 -11.99
CA GLY A 45 5.68 26.57 -13.40
C GLY A 45 5.50 25.10 -13.75
N GLU A 46 5.86 24.18 -12.86
CA GLU A 46 5.73 22.74 -13.05
C GLU A 46 4.38 22.24 -12.53
N VAL A 47 3.75 21.31 -13.25
CA VAL A 47 2.51 20.68 -12.80
C VAL A 47 2.86 19.69 -11.69
N ILE A 48 2.39 19.94 -10.48
CA ILE A 48 2.56 19.03 -9.34
C ILE A 48 1.38 18.09 -9.15
N SER A 49 0.19 18.47 -9.64
CA SER A 49 -1.01 17.63 -9.56
C SER A 49 -2.02 17.98 -10.65
N GLU A 50 -2.76 16.99 -11.13
CA GLU A 50 -3.77 17.15 -12.16
C GLU A 50 -5.01 16.30 -11.86
N PHE A 51 -6.18 16.92 -11.94
CA PHE A 51 -7.46 16.31 -11.68
C PHE A 51 -8.32 16.34 -12.94
N GLU A 52 -8.74 15.16 -13.40
CA GLU A 52 -9.71 14.95 -14.47
C GLU A 52 -10.80 13.98 -13.98
N ASP A 53 -12.06 14.41 -14.01
CA ASP A 53 -13.20 13.56 -13.65
C ASP A 53 -13.43 12.51 -14.77
N LYS A 54 -12.99 11.27 -14.50
CA LYS A 54 -13.13 10.14 -15.44
C LYS A 54 -14.49 9.44 -15.34
N GLY A 55 -15.29 9.71 -14.31
CA GLY A 55 -16.54 8.99 -14.02
C GLY A 55 -17.79 9.64 -14.59
N HIS A 56 -17.78 10.97 -14.72
CA HIS A 56 -18.85 11.71 -15.37
C HIS A 56 -18.30 12.41 -16.62
N ALA A 57 -18.90 12.14 -17.79
CA ALA A 57 -18.62 12.86 -19.05
C ALA A 57 -18.90 14.39 -18.99
N THR A 58 -19.24 14.87 -17.80
CA THR A 58 -19.55 16.23 -17.43
C THR A 58 -19.15 16.37 -15.96
N ILE A 59 -18.22 17.27 -15.61
CA ILE A 59 -18.16 17.79 -14.23
C ILE A 59 -19.48 18.53 -14.02
N THR A 60 -20.53 17.81 -13.61
CA THR A 60 -21.79 18.39 -13.19
C THR A 60 -21.63 18.83 -11.76
N GLU A 61 -20.91 19.92 -11.56
CA GLU A 61 -21.09 20.73 -10.37
C GLU A 61 -21.53 22.13 -10.74
N GLN A 62 -22.55 22.59 -10.02
CA GLN A 62 -22.94 23.97 -9.98
C GLN A 62 -21.71 24.76 -9.51
N SER A 63 -21.09 25.50 -10.43
CA SER A 63 -19.93 26.37 -10.16
C SER A 63 -20.19 27.48 -9.15
N LYS A 64 -21.41 27.55 -8.61
CA LYS A 64 -21.83 28.46 -7.55
C LYS A 64 -22.17 27.63 -6.33
N ALA A 65 -21.57 28.02 -5.20
CA ALA A 65 -22.04 27.61 -3.88
C ALA A 65 -23.58 27.67 -3.83
N PRO A 66 -24.24 26.66 -3.22
CA PRO A 66 -25.67 26.73 -2.99
C PRO A 66 -26.02 28.05 -2.32
N VAL A 67 -27.13 28.66 -2.75
CA VAL A 67 -27.64 29.85 -2.07
C VAL A 67 -28.04 29.40 -0.66
N ALA A 68 -27.43 29.99 0.36
CA ALA A 68 -27.79 29.74 1.74
C ALA A 68 -29.25 30.13 1.96
N TYR A 69 -30.16 29.17 1.82
CA TYR A 69 -31.60 29.36 1.96
C TYR A 69 -32.01 29.08 3.41
N CYS A 70 -31.34 29.73 4.35
CA CYS A 70 -31.70 29.66 5.75
C CYS A 70 -31.84 31.09 6.27
N GLU A 71 -33.09 31.57 6.39
CA GLU A 71 -33.40 32.88 6.98
C GLU A 71 -32.96 32.98 8.46
N GLU A 72 -32.69 31.85 9.11
CA GLU A 72 -32.37 31.75 10.54
C GLU A 72 -30.92 31.28 10.85
N CYS A 73 -30.05 31.14 9.84
CA CYS A 73 -28.65 30.71 10.01
C CYS A 73 -27.74 31.91 9.71
N PRO A 74 -27.56 32.85 10.64
CA PRO A 74 -26.98 34.15 10.33
C PRO A 74 -25.48 34.11 9.99
N GLU A 75 -24.79 33.01 10.26
CA GLU A 75 -23.34 32.91 10.04
C GLU A 75 -22.99 31.51 9.57
N GLY A 76 -22.42 31.42 8.37
CA GLY A 76 -21.87 30.20 7.78
C GLY A 76 -21.57 30.40 6.29
N SER A 77 -20.80 29.48 5.73
CA SER A 77 -20.38 29.55 4.32
C SER A 77 -20.28 28.15 3.74
N TYR A 78 -20.71 27.99 2.50
CA TYR A 78 -20.36 26.79 1.74
C TYR A 78 -18.89 26.86 1.36
N VAL A 79 -18.17 25.79 1.69
CA VAL A 79 -16.79 25.56 1.26
C VAL A 79 -16.83 24.41 0.26
N LEU A 80 -16.16 24.59 -0.87
CA LEU A 80 -15.97 23.50 -1.81
C LEU A 80 -14.89 22.58 -1.22
N VAL A 81 -15.24 21.32 -0.98
CA VAL A 81 -14.33 20.31 -0.46
C VAL A 81 -14.22 19.17 -1.48
N ILE A 82 -13.08 18.51 -1.45
CA ILE A 82 -12.89 17.26 -2.16
C ILE A 82 -13.43 16.16 -1.24
N THR A 83 -14.38 15.38 -1.74
CA THR A 83 -15.04 14.31 -0.98
C THR A 83 -14.74 12.98 -1.64
N GLU A 84 -14.28 12.03 -0.85
CA GLU A 84 -13.98 10.68 -1.30
C GLU A 84 -15.13 9.76 -0.91
N HIS A 85 -15.57 8.96 -1.86
CA HIS A 85 -16.70 8.06 -1.67
C HIS A 85 -16.19 6.65 -1.47
N TYR A 86 -16.61 6.02 -0.38
CA TYR A 86 -16.35 4.63 -0.08
C TYR A 86 -17.66 3.87 0.09
N THR A 87 -17.68 2.60 -0.27
CA THR A 87 -18.71 1.64 0.12
C THR A 87 -18.13 0.72 1.18
N ASP A 88 -18.65 0.80 2.41
CA ASP A 88 -18.20 -0.04 3.51
C ASP A 88 -18.99 -1.35 3.56
N TYR A 89 -18.28 -2.43 3.80
CA TYR A 89 -18.81 -3.78 3.96
C TYR A 89 -18.66 -4.20 5.42
N TYR A 90 -19.74 -4.75 5.98
CA TYR A 90 -19.78 -5.22 7.35
C TYR A 90 -20.28 -6.66 7.38
N VAL A 91 -19.67 -7.49 8.22
CA VAL A 91 -20.11 -8.86 8.48
C VAL A 91 -21.04 -8.86 9.69
N SER A 92 -22.18 -9.55 9.58
CA SER A 92 -23.09 -9.77 10.70
C SER A 92 -22.92 -11.18 11.27
N TRP A 93 -22.31 -11.28 12.45
CA TRP A 93 -22.02 -12.57 13.07
C TRP A 93 -23.22 -13.18 13.79
N ASN A 94 -24.16 -12.37 14.30
CA ASN A 94 -25.33 -12.84 15.07
C ASN A 94 -26.58 -11.94 14.90
N GLY A 95 -26.82 -11.41 13.71
CA GLY A 95 -28.08 -10.72 13.38
C GLY A 95 -28.33 -9.42 14.16
N GLY A 96 -27.27 -8.77 14.65
CA GLY A 96 -27.37 -7.50 15.37
C GLY A 96 -26.03 -6.78 15.54
N ASP A 97 -24.94 -7.53 15.67
CA ASP A 97 -23.58 -6.97 15.70
C ASP A 97 -23.00 -6.99 14.29
N PHE A 98 -22.52 -5.83 13.85
CA PHE A 98 -21.82 -5.63 12.60
C PHE A 98 -20.35 -5.37 12.90
N THR A 99 -19.48 -6.21 12.38
CA THR A 99 -18.04 -5.99 12.40
C THR A 99 -17.62 -5.44 11.05
N TYR A 100 -16.88 -4.34 11.03
CA TYR A 100 -16.29 -3.81 9.80
C TYR A 100 -15.44 -4.89 9.13
N SER A 101 -15.54 -4.99 7.80
CA SER A 101 -14.80 -5.95 6.99
C SER A 101 -13.81 -5.20 6.09
N TYR A 102 -14.31 -4.42 5.14
CA TYR A 102 -13.49 -3.64 4.21
C TYR A 102 -14.28 -2.48 3.59
N SER A 103 -13.57 -1.53 2.96
CA SER A 103 -14.14 -0.44 2.17
C SER A 103 -13.77 -0.60 0.69
N VAL A 104 -14.67 -0.24 -0.22
CA VAL A 104 -14.39 -0.12 -1.66
C VAL A 104 -14.46 1.34 -2.05
N TYR A 105 -13.35 1.88 -2.58
CA TYR A 105 -13.32 3.24 -3.09
C TYR A 105 -14.17 3.36 -4.37
N MET A 106 -15.11 4.29 -4.36
CA MET A 106 -16.08 4.52 -5.44
C MET A 106 -15.70 5.71 -6.31
N GLY A 107 -14.73 6.53 -5.90
CA GLY A 107 -14.29 7.72 -6.60
C GLY A 107 -14.25 8.95 -5.71
N THR A 108 -13.78 10.05 -6.28
CA THR A 108 -13.71 11.36 -5.64
C THR A 108 -14.62 12.33 -6.37
N THR A 109 -15.36 13.13 -5.61
CA THR A 109 -16.17 14.24 -6.11
C THR A 109 -15.66 15.56 -5.51
N SER A 110 -16.01 16.67 -6.15
CA SER A 110 -16.04 17.97 -5.48
C SER A 110 -17.46 18.17 -4.95
N GLU A 111 -17.60 18.67 -3.72
CA GLU A 111 -18.89 18.90 -3.08
C GLU A 111 -18.89 20.20 -2.29
N TRP A 112 -20.03 20.89 -2.25
CA TRP A 112 -20.22 22.05 -1.38
C TRP A 112 -20.69 21.63 0.00
N VAL A 113 -19.85 21.84 1.01
CA VAL A 113 -20.18 21.58 2.42
C VAL A 113 -20.46 22.88 3.16
N TRP A 114 -21.58 22.93 3.88
CA TRP A 114 -21.93 24.08 4.72
C TRP A 114 -21.13 24.06 6.02
N VAL A 115 -20.28 25.08 6.19
CA VAL A 115 -19.55 25.29 7.45
C VAL A 115 -20.29 26.37 8.25
N PRO A 116 -20.85 26.04 9.44
CA PRO A 116 -21.50 27.03 10.28
C PRO A 116 -20.47 28.03 10.80
N GLY A 117 -20.86 29.30 10.89
CA GLY A 117 -20.05 30.37 11.45
C GLY A 117 -19.85 30.22 12.95
N THR A 118 -18.88 30.97 13.48
CA THR A 118 -18.31 30.90 14.84
C THR A 118 -19.30 31.07 16.01
N GLY A 119 -20.60 31.30 15.76
CA GLY A 119 -21.64 31.43 16.78
C GLY A 119 -22.44 30.16 17.10
N GLY A 120 -22.36 29.10 16.30
CA GLY A 120 -23.05 27.83 16.55
C GLY A 120 -22.16 26.84 17.30
N TYR A 121 -22.70 26.15 18.32
CA TYR A 121 -22.03 25.03 19.03
C TYR A 121 -21.46 24.02 18.01
N GLY A 122 -20.17 24.14 17.68
CA GLY A 122 -19.49 23.30 16.68
C GLY A 122 -18.42 24.03 15.84
N GLY A 123 -18.49 25.36 15.71
CA GLY A 123 -17.62 26.13 14.82
C GLY A 123 -16.39 26.75 15.50
N SER A 124 -15.49 25.94 16.08
CA SER A 124 -14.08 26.35 16.13
C SER A 124 -13.47 25.90 14.82
N ILE A 125 -12.70 26.77 14.16
CA ILE A 125 -11.85 26.46 12.97
C ILE A 125 -10.72 25.47 13.31
N ASN A 126 -10.92 24.64 14.33
CA ASN A 126 -10.05 23.55 14.67
C ASN A 126 -10.15 22.52 13.53
N PRO A 127 -9.02 21.96 13.06
CA PRO A 127 -8.98 20.99 11.96
C PRO A 127 -9.78 19.68 12.20
N THR A 128 -10.44 19.54 13.35
CA THR A 128 -11.25 18.37 13.75
C THR A 128 -12.63 18.26 13.08
N SER A 129 -12.94 19.08 12.08
CA SER A 129 -14.22 18.98 11.34
C SER A 129 -14.29 17.79 10.37
N HIS A 130 -13.21 17.03 10.20
CA HIS A 130 -13.17 15.75 9.47
C HIS A 130 -13.35 14.57 10.44
N SER A 131 -14.50 14.53 11.14
CA SER A 131 -14.87 13.35 11.93
C SER A 131 -15.77 12.46 11.06
N HIS A 132 -15.22 11.38 10.51
CA HIS A 132 -16.02 10.32 9.91
C HIS A 132 -16.73 9.54 11.04
N TYR A 133 -18.01 9.26 10.85
CA TYR A 133 -18.82 8.50 11.83
C TYR A 133 -19.12 7.13 11.23
N ASP A 134 -18.33 6.14 11.64
CA ASP A 134 -18.16 4.89 10.88
C ASP A 134 -19.11 3.75 11.33
N TYR A 135 -20.28 4.11 11.87
CA TYR A 135 -21.32 3.16 12.21
C TYR A 135 -22.53 3.32 11.29
N PRO A 136 -23.17 2.24 10.82
CA PRO A 136 -24.43 2.30 10.08
C PRO A 136 -25.58 2.99 10.87
N HIS A 137 -25.37 3.34 12.15
CA HIS A 137 -26.36 3.96 13.04
C HIS A 137 -25.92 5.24 13.78
N GLY A 138 -24.81 5.89 13.42
CA GLY A 138 -24.40 7.13 14.08
C GLY A 138 -23.98 6.96 15.55
N PRO A 139 -23.78 8.06 16.30
CA PRO A 139 -22.51 8.39 16.94
C PRO A 139 -22.28 7.56 18.22
N SER A 140 -21.51 6.48 18.09
CA SER A 140 -20.62 6.03 19.15
C SER A 140 -19.20 6.37 18.75
N VAL A 141 -18.47 7.01 19.64
CA VAL A 141 -17.04 7.36 19.59
C VAL A 141 -16.25 6.27 18.83
N GLY A 142 -16.01 6.48 17.53
CA GLY A 142 -15.35 5.54 16.66
C GLY A 142 -14.14 6.22 16.04
N THR A 143 -13.00 5.55 16.09
CA THR A 143 -11.79 5.94 15.37
C THR A 143 -12.01 5.71 13.88
N ASN A 144 -11.60 6.67 13.03
CA ASN A 144 -11.61 6.57 11.56
C ASN A 144 -11.16 5.18 11.09
N ASN A 145 -12.06 4.42 10.46
CA ASN A 145 -11.78 3.07 9.96
C ASN A 145 -11.21 3.04 8.53
N HIS A 146 -11.09 4.18 7.85
CA HIS A 146 -10.50 4.27 6.51
C HIS A 146 -8.97 4.40 6.51
N VAL A 147 -8.31 3.96 7.58
CA VAL A 147 -6.85 4.04 7.70
C VAL A 147 -6.16 2.88 7.00
N ASP A 148 -6.84 1.76 6.75
CA ASP A 148 -6.18 0.56 6.22
C ASP A 148 -6.37 0.45 4.70
N GLU A 149 -5.34 0.84 3.95
CA GLU A 149 -5.21 0.71 2.49
C GLU A 149 -4.70 -0.69 2.07
N ILE A 150 -4.48 -1.58 3.05
CA ILE A 150 -4.25 -3.03 2.89
C ILE A 150 -5.55 -3.78 3.20
N ILE A 151 -6.17 -4.32 2.16
CA ILE A 151 -7.43 -5.06 2.22
C ILE A 151 -7.12 -6.55 2.28
N ILE A 152 -7.69 -7.26 3.26
CA ILE A 152 -7.66 -8.72 3.32
C ILE A 152 -8.99 -9.24 2.78
N ASP A 153 -8.94 -9.96 1.66
CA ASP A 153 -10.13 -10.51 1.00
C ASP A 153 -10.76 -11.64 1.84
N PRO A 154 -12.10 -11.80 1.83
CA PRO A 154 -12.78 -12.86 2.57
C PRO A 154 -12.28 -14.28 2.26
N THR A 155 -11.79 -14.54 1.05
CA THR A 155 -11.18 -15.85 0.69
C THR A 155 -9.96 -16.18 1.54
N LEU A 156 -9.26 -15.17 2.07
CA LEU A 156 -8.14 -15.37 2.98
C LEU A 156 -8.60 -15.29 4.44
N ASP A 157 -9.47 -14.34 4.81
CA ASP A 157 -9.87 -14.13 6.20
C ASP A 157 -10.81 -15.23 6.73
N GLU A 158 -11.74 -15.72 5.92
CA GLU A 158 -12.74 -16.70 6.32
C GLU A 158 -12.21 -18.14 6.21
N ASP A 159 -11.54 -18.46 5.10
CA ASP A 159 -11.06 -19.82 4.83
C ASP A 159 -9.69 -20.10 5.46
N TYR A 160 -8.88 -19.06 5.71
CA TYR A 160 -7.51 -19.17 6.24
C TYR A 160 -7.23 -18.17 7.38
N PRO A 161 -8.03 -18.15 8.47
CA PRO A 161 -7.95 -17.12 9.51
C PRO A 161 -6.61 -17.07 10.24
N CYS A 162 -5.93 -18.21 10.41
CA CYS A 162 -4.59 -18.26 11.01
C CYS A 162 -3.55 -17.56 10.12
N GLN A 163 -3.57 -17.87 8.82
CA GLN A 163 -2.67 -17.32 7.83
C GLN A 163 -2.96 -15.83 7.59
N SER A 164 -4.24 -15.43 7.54
CA SER A 164 -4.68 -14.03 7.53
C SER A 164 -4.05 -13.25 8.69
N GLN A 165 -4.07 -13.79 9.91
CA GLN A 165 -3.48 -13.12 11.06
C GLN A 165 -1.95 -12.97 10.92
N ILE A 166 -1.24 -14.01 10.48
CA ILE A 166 0.21 -13.96 10.23
C ILE A 166 0.55 -12.87 9.21
N ILE A 167 -0.22 -12.79 8.11
CA ILE A 167 -0.02 -11.79 7.05
C ILE A 167 -0.23 -10.38 7.60
N LYS A 168 -1.31 -10.16 8.37
CA LYS A 168 -1.59 -8.87 9.02
C LYS A 168 -0.45 -8.48 9.97
N ASP A 169 0.00 -9.40 10.80
CA ASP A 169 1.09 -9.15 11.77
C ASP A 169 2.42 -8.88 11.06
N ALA A 170 2.72 -9.60 9.97
CA ALA A 170 3.94 -9.42 9.18
C ALA A 170 3.98 -8.03 8.52
N LEU A 171 2.87 -7.57 7.94
CA LEU A 171 2.79 -6.26 7.31
C LEU A 171 2.66 -5.11 8.33
N ALA A 172 2.18 -5.40 9.55
CA ALA A 172 2.18 -4.44 10.65
C ALA A 172 3.53 -4.32 11.38
N SER A 173 4.49 -5.22 11.12
CA SER A 173 5.83 -5.15 11.72
C SER A 173 6.53 -3.84 11.36
N SER A 174 7.33 -3.30 12.28
CA SER A 174 8.00 -2.01 12.11
C SER A 174 9.41 -2.18 11.56
N SER A 175 9.52 -2.33 10.25
CA SER A 175 10.79 -2.38 9.54
C SER A 175 10.83 -1.27 8.48
N PRO A 176 12.02 -0.82 8.04
CA PRO A 176 12.10 0.21 7.01
C PRO A 176 11.29 -0.09 5.73
N ILE A 177 11.18 -1.37 5.33
CA ILE A 177 10.45 -1.75 4.11
C ILE A 177 8.95 -1.93 4.35
N THR A 178 8.52 -2.47 5.48
CA THR A 178 7.09 -2.57 5.83
C THR A 178 6.52 -1.22 6.24
N ASP A 179 7.32 -0.36 6.87
CA ASP A 179 6.99 1.04 7.12
C ASP A 179 6.85 1.79 5.80
N LEU A 180 7.71 1.55 4.81
CA LEU A 180 7.56 2.18 3.49
C LEU A 180 6.32 1.68 2.74
N VAL A 181 6.05 0.38 2.76
CA VAL A 181 4.81 -0.19 2.22
C VAL A 181 3.62 0.50 2.91
N ARG A 182 3.61 0.55 4.25
CA ARG A 182 2.54 1.18 5.01
C ARG A 182 2.44 2.69 4.76
N ASP A 183 3.55 3.39 4.61
CA ASP A 183 3.55 4.85 4.43
C ASP A 183 3.02 5.23 3.05
N ILE A 184 3.29 4.41 2.02
CA ILE A 184 2.82 4.61 0.65
C ILE A 184 1.38 4.17 0.49
N PHE A 185 1.10 2.95 0.91
CA PHE A 185 -0.23 2.38 0.97
C PHE A 185 -0.92 2.74 2.28
N ASN A 186 -0.66 3.92 2.86
CA ASN A 186 -1.57 4.69 3.72
C ASN A 186 -1.39 6.19 3.42
N SER A 187 -0.82 6.52 2.25
CA SER A 187 -0.53 7.91 1.88
C SER A 187 -1.78 8.58 1.33
N THR A 188 -1.76 9.91 1.30
CA THR A 188 -2.82 10.68 0.62
C THR A 188 -2.92 10.41 -0.89
N ALA A 189 -1.94 9.70 -1.49
CA ALA A 189 -1.99 9.25 -2.89
C ALA A 189 -2.84 7.99 -3.10
N LYS A 190 -3.22 7.31 -2.00
CA LYS A 190 -4.20 6.21 -1.92
C LYS A 190 -4.00 5.03 -2.88
N PRO A 191 -2.77 4.54 -3.11
CA PRO A 191 -2.64 3.20 -3.66
C PRO A 191 -3.19 2.18 -2.66
N SER A 192 -3.71 1.06 -3.15
CA SER A 192 -4.26 0.02 -2.28
C SER A 192 -3.79 -1.36 -2.69
N ILE A 193 -3.66 -2.25 -1.71
CA ILE A 193 -3.35 -3.66 -1.91
C ILE A 193 -4.55 -4.48 -1.48
N THR A 194 -4.97 -5.46 -2.28
CA THR A 194 -5.86 -6.54 -1.83
C THR A 194 -5.10 -7.85 -1.79
N ILE A 195 -5.07 -8.48 -0.61
CA ILE A 195 -4.46 -9.77 -0.39
C ILE A 195 -5.57 -10.82 -0.34
N GLN A 196 -5.51 -11.79 -1.23
CA GLN A 196 -6.52 -12.83 -1.41
C GLN A 196 -5.90 -14.21 -1.47
N ALA A 197 -6.70 -15.26 -1.32
CA ALA A 197 -6.26 -16.65 -1.47
C ALA A 197 -6.83 -17.25 -2.76
N ALA A 198 -6.00 -17.87 -3.59
CA ALA A 198 -6.46 -18.66 -4.73
C ALA A 198 -5.48 -19.79 -5.09
N ASP A 199 -5.99 -20.82 -5.75
CA ASP A 199 -5.18 -21.91 -6.29
C ASP A 199 -4.40 -21.44 -7.53
N LEU A 200 -3.06 -21.40 -7.41
CA LEU A 200 -2.16 -21.01 -8.50
C LEU A 200 -1.76 -22.20 -9.40
N ASN A 201 -2.31 -23.39 -9.16
CA ASN A 201 -2.01 -24.65 -9.86
C ASN A 201 -0.52 -25.01 -9.86
N ASN A 202 0.21 -24.59 -8.83
CA ASN A 202 1.63 -24.86 -8.66
C ASN A 202 2.07 -24.63 -7.21
N ILE A 203 2.15 -25.69 -6.42
CA ILE A 203 2.58 -25.68 -5.02
C ILE A 203 3.97 -25.03 -4.79
N LEU A 204 4.81 -24.88 -5.82
CA LEU A 204 6.11 -24.21 -5.66
C LEU A 204 5.99 -22.68 -5.64
N LEU A 205 4.83 -22.11 -5.96
CA LEU A 205 4.57 -20.68 -5.88
C LEU A 205 3.92 -20.37 -4.52
N GLY A 206 4.59 -19.55 -3.69
CA GLY A 206 4.04 -19.09 -2.40
C GLY A 206 2.91 -18.07 -2.60
N GLY A 207 3.12 -17.11 -3.49
CA GLY A 207 2.15 -16.11 -3.90
C GLY A 207 2.54 -15.50 -5.24
N ILE A 208 1.69 -14.61 -5.75
CA ILE A 208 1.98 -13.77 -6.92
C ILE A 208 1.41 -12.37 -6.75
N THR A 209 2.14 -11.41 -7.28
CA THR A 209 1.67 -10.03 -7.47
C THR A 209 1.86 -9.68 -8.93
N PRO A 210 0.81 -9.74 -9.76
CA PRO A 210 0.93 -9.32 -11.15
C PRO A 210 1.05 -7.80 -11.26
N PRO A 211 1.72 -7.28 -12.31
CA PRO A 211 1.60 -5.87 -12.66
C PRO A 211 0.12 -5.50 -12.87
N PRO A 212 -0.34 -4.30 -12.47
CA PRO A 212 -1.72 -3.87 -12.67
C PRO A 212 -2.18 -4.04 -14.11
N THR A 213 -3.17 -4.89 -14.33
CA THR A 213 -3.83 -5.06 -15.61
C THR A 213 -4.98 -4.08 -15.72
N THR A 214 -5.09 -3.35 -16.83
CA THR A 214 -6.17 -2.40 -17.21
C THR A 214 -7.30 -2.24 -16.19
N GLY A 215 -7.28 -1.16 -15.41
CA GLY A 215 -8.21 -0.91 -14.30
C GLY A 215 -7.78 0.32 -13.50
N ASN A 216 -8.04 0.33 -12.19
CA ASN A 216 -7.43 1.30 -11.27
C ASN A 216 -5.90 1.03 -11.24
N PRO A 217 -5.06 1.92 -11.80
CA PRO A 217 -3.61 1.69 -11.86
C PRO A 217 -2.96 1.66 -10.47
N LEU A 218 -3.63 2.19 -9.45
CA LEU A 218 -3.13 2.28 -8.08
C LEU A 218 -3.72 1.17 -7.19
N HIS A 219 -4.22 0.09 -7.77
CA HIS A 219 -4.72 -1.06 -7.01
C HIS A 219 -3.99 -2.34 -7.41
N TYR A 220 -3.40 -3.02 -6.41
CA TYR A 220 -2.55 -4.18 -6.59
C TYR A 220 -3.18 -5.40 -5.92
N PHE A 221 -3.11 -6.55 -6.58
CA PHE A 221 -3.57 -7.81 -6.01
C PHE A 221 -2.37 -8.65 -5.62
N ILE A 222 -2.34 -9.10 -4.37
CA ILE A 222 -1.46 -10.17 -3.91
C ILE A 222 -2.32 -11.42 -3.80
N THR A 223 -2.00 -12.45 -4.58
CA THR A 223 -2.69 -13.74 -4.50
C THR A 223 -1.79 -14.75 -3.81
N MET A 224 -2.14 -15.12 -2.58
CA MET A 224 -1.49 -16.17 -1.82
C MET A 224 -1.98 -17.53 -2.32
N ASN A 225 -1.06 -18.47 -2.57
CA ASN A 225 -1.43 -19.77 -3.11
C ASN A 225 -2.05 -20.66 -2.04
N THR A 226 -3.29 -21.12 -2.24
CA THR A 226 -4.00 -21.97 -1.28
C THR A 226 -3.26 -23.28 -0.98
N GLU A 227 -2.67 -23.91 -2.00
CA GLU A 227 -1.89 -25.15 -1.79
C GLU A 227 -0.70 -24.92 -0.84
N ARG A 228 -0.19 -23.69 -0.80
CA ARG A 228 0.91 -23.29 0.09
C ARG A 228 0.44 -22.87 1.46
N LEU A 229 -0.62 -22.09 1.54
CA LEU A 229 -1.23 -21.71 2.82
C LEU A 229 -1.61 -22.93 3.67
N ASP A 230 -1.96 -24.05 3.05
CA ASP A 230 -2.32 -25.32 3.72
C ASP A 230 -1.13 -26.04 4.38
N VAL A 231 0.10 -25.82 3.90
CA VAL A 231 1.26 -26.64 4.29
C VAL A 231 2.42 -25.84 4.84
N SER A 232 2.58 -24.59 4.42
CA SER A 232 3.68 -23.71 4.83
C SER A 232 3.66 -23.42 6.33
N THR A 233 4.84 -23.10 6.85
CA THR A 233 4.97 -22.53 8.19
C THR A 233 4.56 -21.05 8.21
N ASP A 234 4.30 -20.54 9.41
CA ASP A 234 4.11 -19.12 9.67
C ASP A 234 5.26 -18.25 9.16
N ILE A 235 6.52 -18.68 9.32
CA ILE A 235 7.70 -17.97 8.79
C ILE A 235 7.64 -17.84 7.26
N ASP A 236 7.30 -18.92 6.55
CA ASP A 236 7.18 -18.90 5.09
C ASP A 236 6.03 -18.02 4.61
N ILE A 237 4.89 -18.05 5.31
CA ILE A 237 3.73 -17.20 5.02
C ILE A 237 4.08 -15.72 5.21
N ALA A 238 4.72 -15.37 6.33
CA ALA A 238 5.16 -14.01 6.62
C ALA A 238 6.19 -13.53 5.58
N CYS A 239 7.19 -14.36 5.26
CA CYS A 239 8.18 -14.05 4.23
C CYS A 239 7.54 -13.81 2.86
N THR A 240 6.58 -14.66 2.47
CA THR A 240 5.86 -14.53 1.21
C THR A 240 5.05 -13.24 1.17
N ALA A 241 4.32 -12.90 2.24
CA ALA A 241 3.54 -11.67 2.30
C ALA A 241 4.41 -10.41 2.17
N ILE A 242 5.55 -10.37 2.86
CA ILE A 242 6.52 -9.29 2.75
C ILE A 242 7.07 -9.22 1.32
N HIS A 243 7.50 -10.34 0.75
CA HIS A 243 8.01 -10.42 -0.63
C HIS A 243 7.01 -9.86 -1.64
N GLU A 244 5.76 -10.32 -1.60
CA GLU A 244 4.72 -9.89 -2.52
C GLU A 244 4.33 -8.42 -2.33
N SER A 245 4.36 -7.90 -1.09
CA SER A 245 4.12 -6.47 -0.82
C SER A 245 5.19 -5.58 -1.46
N ILE A 246 6.44 -6.07 -1.58
CA ILE A 246 7.52 -5.36 -2.26
C ILE A 246 7.26 -5.32 -3.77
N HIS A 247 6.78 -6.41 -4.39
CA HIS A 247 6.35 -6.35 -5.79
C HIS A 247 5.28 -5.27 -6.00
N ALA A 248 4.25 -5.21 -5.15
CA ALA A 248 3.20 -4.18 -5.23
C ALA A 248 3.80 -2.76 -5.13
N LEU A 249 4.71 -2.55 -4.18
CA LEU A 249 5.42 -1.29 -3.98
C LEU A 249 6.24 -0.89 -5.23
N LEU A 250 7.00 -1.82 -5.79
CA LEU A 250 7.81 -1.59 -6.98
C LEU A 250 6.96 -1.24 -8.20
N PHE A 251 5.82 -1.91 -8.38
CA PHE A 251 4.86 -1.55 -9.44
C PHE A 251 4.25 -0.19 -9.24
N TYR A 252 3.88 0.18 -8.00
CA TYR A 252 3.39 1.51 -7.69
C TYR A 252 4.35 2.59 -8.13
N PHE A 253 5.60 2.48 -7.72
CA PHE A 253 6.60 3.47 -8.12
C PHE A 253 6.82 3.52 -9.63
N SER A 254 6.84 2.37 -10.29
CA SER A 254 6.99 2.36 -11.75
C SER A 254 5.83 3.02 -12.47
N GLN A 255 4.63 3.06 -11.89
CA GLN A 255 3.45 3.66 -12.51
C GLN A 255 3.25 5.13 -12.14
N ALA A 256 3.58 5.50 -10.90
CA ALA A 256 3.46 6.88 -10.43
C ALA A 256 4.32 7.85 -11.25
N GLY A 257 5.42 7.38 -11.86
CA GLY A 257 6.24 8.19 -12.77
C GLY A 257 6.94 9.38 -12.10
N SER A 258 6.78 9.54 -10.79
CA SER A 258 7.38 10.57 -9.97
C SER A 258 7.88 9.96 -8.66
N PHE A 259 9.09 10.35 -8.30
CA PHE A 259 9.78 9.97 -7.08
C PHE A 259 9.45 11.03 -6.04
N GLN A 260 8.73 10.66 -4.99
CA GLN A 260 8.62 11.49 -3.79
C GLN A 260 9.07 10.66 -2.59
N SER A 261 10.35 10.29 -2.59
CA SER A 261 11.00 9.75 -1.39
C SER A 261 11.99 10.78 -0.89
N ASP A 262 11.75 11.30 0.31
CA ASP A 262 12.72 12.13 1.05
C ASP A 262 13.91 11.29 1.56
N ASN A 263 13.93 9.98 1.28
CA ASN A 263 14.99 9.06 1.66
C ASN A 263 15.86 8.68 0.45
N GLU A 264 17.12 9.16 0.44
CA GLU A 264 18.08 8.97 -0.65
C GLU A 264 18.37 7.48 -0.94
N SER A 265 18.38 6.59 0.08
CA SER A 265 18.64 5.16 -0.15
C SER A 265 17.48 4.46 -0.86
N TYR A 266 16.26 4.92 -0.63
CA TYR A 266 15.06 4.38 -1.28
C TYR A 266 14.77 5.06 -2.61
N ALA A 267 15.07 6.35 -2.75
CA ALA A 267 15.03 7.01 -4.06
C ALA A 267 15.94 6.28 -5.06
N GLN A 268 17.15 5.89 -4.63
CA GLN A 268 18.06 5.08 -5.44
C GLN A 268 17.48 3.70 -5.76
N LEU A 269 16.88 3.03 -4.77
CA LEU A 269 16.22 1.74 -4.97
C LEU A 269 15.17 1.81 -6.11
N VAL A 270 14.31 2.80 -6.03
CA VAL A 270 13.23 2.96 -7.00
C VAL A 270 13.75 3.43 -8.36
N GLU A 271 14.77 4.29 -8.39
CA GLU A 271 15.41 4.74 -9.62
C GLU A 271 16.04 3.55 -10.36
N ASP A 272 16.73 2.67 -9.64
CA ASP A 272 17.33 1.48 -10.21
C ASP A 272 16.26 0.50 -10.74
N PHE A 273 15.15 0.31 -10.02
CA PHE A 273 14.04 -0.54 -10.48
C PHE A 273 13.39 0.00 -11.76
N THR A 274 13.07 1.30 -11.80
CA THR A 274 12.39 1.92 -12.94
C THR A 274 13.28 1.98 -14.18
N ILE A 275 14.58 2.27 -14.02
CA ILE A 275 15.58 2.19 -15.10
C ILE A 275 15.71 0.77 -15.64
N TYR A 276 15.66 -0.24 -14.77
CA TYR A 276 15.79 -1.64 -15.15
C TYR A 276 14.52 -2.20 -15.83
N TRP A 277 13.33 -1.84 -15.32
CA TRP A 277 12.05 -2.39 -15.76
C TRP A 277 11.53 -1.75 -17.06
N ALA A 278 11.60 -0.42 -17.20
CA ALA A 278 11.01 0.34 -18.31
C ALA A 278 11.46 -0.08 -19.73
N PRO A 279 12.71 -0.54 -19.98
CA PRO A 279 13.14 -0.93 -21.32
C PRO A 279 12.93 -2.41 -21.67
N ASN A 280 12.88 -3.31 -20.70
CA ASN A 280 13.15 -4.74 -20.94
C ASN A 280 12.07 -5.71 -20.45
N GLY A 281 11.07 -5.25 -19.68
CA GLY A 281 10.18 -6.18 -18.96
C GLY A 281 11.01 -7.12 -18.08
N GLY A 282 12.03 -6.56 -17.41
CA GLY A 282 13.05 -7.29 -16.68
C GLY A 282 12.46 -8.19 -15.60
N ASP A 283 13.23 -9.23 -15.23
CA ASP A 283 12.88 -10.10 -14.12
C ASP A 283 12.97 -9.28 -12.83
N GLN A 284 11.81 -9.03 -12.21
CA GLN A 284 11.71 -8.21 -11.00
C GLN A 284 12.46 -8.85 -9.84
N HIS A 285 12.64 -10.17 -9.86
CA HIS A 285 13.43 -10.88 -8.85
C HIS A 285 14.92 -10.52 -8.92
N GLU A 286 15.49 -10.31 -10.11
CA GLU A 286 16.89 -9.87 -10.27
C GLU A 286 17.11 -8.46 -9.68
N TYR A 287 16.05 -7.68 -9.51
CA TYR A 287 16.13 -6.42 -8.78
C TYR A 287 16.02 -6.65 -7.26
N MET A 288 15.02 -7.44 -6.84
CA MET A 288 14.70 -7.70 -5.44
C MET A 288 15.79 -8.46 -4.67
N GLU A 289 16.77 -9.07 -5.34
CA GLU A 289 17.94 -9.63 -4.65
C GLU A 289 18.70 -8.59 -3.82
N ASN A 290 18.68 -7.31 -4.21
CA ASN A 290 19.27 -6.22 -3.43
C ASN A 290 18.45 -5.87 -2.18
N LEU A 291 17.22 -6.36 -2.09
CA LEU A 291 16.29 -6.16 -0.98
C LEU A 291 16.26 -7.32 0.01
N VAL A 292 16.99 -8.41 -0.23
CA VAL A 292 16.99 -9.59 0.65
C VAL A 292 17.32 -9.23 2.09
N GLY A 293 18.27 -8.33 2.32
CA GLY A 293 18.59 -7.85 3.67
C GLY A 293 17.42 -7.13 4.33
N HIS A 294 16.68 -6.31 3.57
CA HIS A 294 15.49 -5.61 4.07
C HIS A 294 14.32 -6.57 4.35
N ILE A 295 14.13 -7.58 3.50
CA ILE A 295 13.15 -8.66 3.72
C ILE A 295 13.51 -9.43 5.00
N ALA A 296 14.78 -9.77 5.18
CA ALA A 296 15.26 -10.49 6.36
C ALA A 296 15.05 -9.68 7.65
N ASP A 297 15.32 -8.37 7.62
CA ASP A 297 15.11 -7.48 8.76
C ASP A 297 13.61 -7.37 9.11
N ALA A 298 12.74 -7.18 8.11
CA ALA A 298 11.29 -7.19 8.31
C ALA A 298 10.78 -8.50 8.91
N LEU A 299 11.27 -9.62 8.39
CA LEU A 299 10.93 -10.94 8.87
C LEU A 299 11.43 -11.16 10.30
N TYR A 300 12.61 -10.64 10.65
CA TYR A 300 13.18 -10.70 11.99
C TYR A 300 12.34 -9.91 13.01
N ASP A 301 11.89 -8.71 12.66
CA ASP A 301 11.05 -7.88 13.52
C ASP A 301 9.70 -8.58 13.77
N TRP A 302 9.07 -9.09 12.71
CA TRP A 302 7.85 -9.89 12.83
C TRP A 302 8.08 -11.14 13.72
N ALA A 303 9.11 -11.95 13.43
CA ALA A 303 9.36 -13.19 14.14
C ALA A 303 9.62 -12.94 15.63
N SER A 304 10.42 -11.91 15.95
CA SER A 304 10.70 -11.51 17.33
C SER A 304 9.43 -11.10 18.08
N SER A 305 8.54 -10.34 17.44
CA SER A 305 7.25 -9.96 18.03
C SER A 305 6.28 -11.14 18.17
N SER A 306 6.41 -12.15 17.31
CA SER A 306 5.65 -13.40 17.32
C SER A 306 6.21 -14.44 18.30
N GLY A 307 7.25 -14.10 19.06
CA GLY A 307 7.81 -14.94 20.14
C GLY A 307 8.96 -15.84 19.73
N TYR A 308 9.46 -15.74 18.49
CA TYR A 308 10.72 -16.38 18.10
C TYR A 308 11.88 -15.72 18.85
N SER A 309 12.81 -16.54 19.32
CA SER A 309 13.96 -16.10 20.11
C SER A 309 15.24 -16.63 19.47
N PRO A 310 16.33 -15.84 19.39
CA PRO A 310 17.64 -16.31 18.92
C PRO A 310 18.13 -17.60 19.61
N ALA A 311 17.71 -17.85 20.85
CA ALA A 311 18.05 -19.06 21.58
C ALA A 311 17.52 -20.36 20.95
N ASN A 312 16.51 -20.28 20.07
CA ASN A 312 15.95 -21.42 19.35
C ASN A 312 16.67 -21.73 18.03
N PHE A 313 17.67 -20.90 17.67
CA PHE A 313 18.36 -20.92 16.37
C PHE A 313 19.89 -20.99 16.52
N VAL A 314 20.39 -21.50 17.65
CA VAL A 314 21.81 -21.49 17.99
C VAL A 314 22.70 -22.26 16.99
N GLU A 315 22.13 -23.20 16.24
CA GLU A 315 22.81 -23.93 15.17
C GLU A 315 23.15 -23.06 13.95
N PHE A 316 22.50 -21.91 13.81
CA PHE A 316 22.75 -20.92 12.76
C PHE A 316 23.64 -19.77 13.23
N ASN A 317 24.07 -19.77 14.51
CA ASN A 317 25.00 -18.76 15.00
C ASN A 317 26.30 -18.79 14.18
N THR A 318 26.67 -17.65 13.63
CA THR A 318 27.97 -17.48 13.01
C THR A 318 29.05 -17.35 14.08
N ASN A 319 30.32 -17.59 13.70
CA ASN A 319 31.45 -17.31 14.59
C ASN A 319 31.76 -15.81 14.71
N ASP A 320 30.90 -14.94 14.15
CA ASP A 320 31.07 -13.50 14.22
C ASP A 320 30.69 -13.02 15.63
N ILE A 321 31.69 -12.49 16.34
CA ILE A 321 31.52 -12.00 17.71
C ILE A 321 30.58 -10.80 17.80
N ASP A 322 30.40 -10.09 16.69
CA ASP A 322 29.56 -8.90 16.61
C ASP A 322 28.13 -9.21 16.11
N ASN A 323 27.87 -10.45 15.64
CA ASN A 323 26.57 -10.86 15.08
C ASN A 323 26.14 -12.28 15.53
N TYR A 324 26.02 -12.48 16.85
CA TYR A 324 25.62 -13.74 17.48
C TYR A 324 24.10 -14.03 17.41
N ASP A 325 23.46 -13.75 16.27
CA ASP A 325 22.03 -13.92 16.11
C ASP A 325 21.67 -14.96 15.05
N GLY A 326 21.62 -16.22 15.45
CA GLY A 326 21.21 -17.33 14.59
C GLY A 326 19.79 -17.20 14.06
N LEU A 327 18.88 -16.46 14.71
CA LEU A 327 17.55 -16.18 14.15
C LEU A 327 17.70 -15.28 12.93
N ARG A 328 18.50 -14.21 13.01
CA ARG A 328 18.74 -13.30 11.88
C ARG A 328 19.40 -14.00 10.70
N GLU A 329 20.40 -14.85 10.96
CA GLU A 329 21.07 -15.63 9.91
C GLU A 329 20.11 -16.61 9.23
N TYR A 330 19.30 -17.31 10.03
CA TYR A 330 18.27 -18.21 9.52
C TYR A 330 17.26 -17.47 8.63
N LEU A 331 16.71 -16.35 9.11
CA LEU A 331 15.74 -15.55 8.35
C LEU A 331 16.36 -14.87 7.13
N GLY A 332 17.66 -14.54 7.16
CA GLY A 332 18.42 -14.09 6.00
C GLY A 332 18.50 -15.13 4.88
N ILE A 333 18.56 -16.42 5.24
CA ILE A 333 18.45 -17.51 4.26
C ILE A 333 17.01 -17.63 3.74
N ILE A 334 16.01 -17.56 4.63
CA ILE A 334 14.60 -17.67 4.24
C ILE A 334 14.16 -16.51 3.33
N ALA A 335 14.70 -15.30 3.52
CA ALA A 335 14.41 -14.13 2.69
C ALA A 335 14.76 -14.31 1.19
N TRP A 336 15.58 -15.32 0.84
CA TRP A 336 15.82 -15.73 -0.55
C TRP A 336 14.68 -16.55 -1.17
N ASN A 337 13.63 -16.88 -0.41
CA ASN A 337 12.47 -17.58 -0.95
C ASN A 337 11.81 -16.74 -2.08
N GLY A 338 11.49 -17.39 -3.20
CA GLY A 338 11.08 -16.72 -4.45
C GLY A 338 12.24 -16.15 -5.29
N LEU A 339 13.44 -15.99 -4.72
CA LEU A 339 14.62 -15.36 -5.36
C LEU A 339 15.76 -16.34 -5.67
N THR A 340 15.56 -17.65 -5.46
CA THR A 340 16.63 -18.66 -5.65
C THR A 340 17.09 -18.86 -7.11
N GLN A 341 16.36 -18.28 -8.07
CA GLN A 341 16.70 -18.34 -9.50
C GLN A 341 17.52 -17.13 -9.98
N THR A 342 17.72 -16.10 -9.15
CA THR A 342 18.46 -14.91 -9.58
C THR A 342 19.94 -15.19 -9.74
N THR A 343 20.61 -14.35 -10.51
CA THR A 343 22.03 -14.47 -10.80
C THR A 343 22.88 -14.28 -9.53
N THR A 344 22.49 -13.37 -8.63
CA THR A 344 23.24 -13.17 -7.38
C THR A 344 23.09 -14.37 -6.45
N PHE A 345 21.89 -14.93 -6.28
CA PHE A 345 21.72 -16.13 -5.46
C PHE A 345 22.61 -17.28 -5.96
N GLN A 346 22.60 -17.54 -7.27
CA GLN A 346 23.42 -18.60 -7.88
C GLN A 346 24.92 -18.31 -7.82
N THR A 347 25.32 -17.04 -7.72
CA THR A 347 26.72 -16.65 -7.55
C THR A 347 27.19 -16.84 -6.12
N LEU A 348 26.36 -16.45 -5.14
CA LEU A 348 26.62 -16.65 -3.71
C LEU A 348 26.62 -18.13 -3.35
N TYR A 349 25.68 -18.88 -3.93
CA TYR A 349 25.50 -20.31 -3.69
C TYR A 349 25.54 -21.08 -5.02
N PRO A 350 26.75 -21.43 -5.52
CA PRO A 350 26.87 -22.07 -6.82
C PRO A 350 26.11 -23.40 -6.90
N ILE A 351 25.32 -23.56 -7.96
CA ILE A 351 24.53 -24.78 -8.22
C ILE A 351 25.44 -26.02 -8.20
N GLY A 352 25.01 -27.06 -7.49
CA GLY A 352 25.73 -28.32 -7.34
C GLY A 352 26.72 -28.38 -6.17
N THR A 353 26.88 -27.28 -5.43
CA THR A 353 27.59 -27.29 -4.14
C THR A 353 26.70 -27.84 -3.02
N LEU A 354 27.35 -28.35 -1.96
CA LEU A 354 26.63 -28.78 -0.75
C LEU A 354 25.91 -27.60 -0.07
N GLU A 355 26.50 -26.41 -0.12
CA GLU A 355 25.92 -25.19 0.45
C GLU A 355 24.61 -24.80 -0.25
N TYR A 356 24.60 -24.77 -1.58
CA TYR A 356 23.36 -24.56 -2.36
C TYR A 356 22.28 -25.58 -1.98
N GLN A 357 22.64 -26.86 -1.89
CA GLN A 357 21.68 -27.92 -1.51
C GLN A 357 21.12 -27.71 -0.10
N ASN A 358 21.97 -27.36 0.86
CA ASN A 358 21.55 -27.10 2.25
C ASN A 358 20.60 -25.91 2.34
N ILE A 359 20.89 -24.82 1.62
CA ILE A 359 20.05 -23.62 1.62
C ILE A 359 18.70 -23.89 0.96
N ILE A 360 18.68 -24.52 -0.21
CA ILE A 360 17.42 -24.89 -0.87
C ILE A 360 16.61 -25.84 0.01
N GLN A 361 17.25 -26.80 0.68
CA GLN A 361 16.57 -27.68 1.63
C GLN A 361 16.00 -26.91 2.81
N LEU A 362 16.71 -25.89 3.32
CA LEU A 362 16.24 -25.06 4.42
C LEU A 362 15.01 -24.23 4.02
N ILE A 363 15.07 -23.54 2.88
CA ILE A 363 13.92 -22.78 2.34
C ILE A 363 12.73 -23.73 2.13
N ASN A 364 12.97 -24.86 1.45
CA ASN A 364 11.94 -25.87 1.19
C ASN A 364 11.37 -26.51 2.47
N SER A 365 12.09 -26.46 3.60
CA SER A 365 11.60 -27.00 4.86
C SER A 365 10.50 -26.15 5.49
N GLU A 366 10.55 -24.82 5.34
CA GLU A 366 9.50 -23.91 5.79
C GLU A 366 8.30 -23.91 4.83
N SER A 367 8.64 -23.97 3.55
CA SER A 367 7.76 -24.00 2.40
C SER A 367 6.90 -25.27 2.28
N LEU A 368 7.49 -26.44 2.54
CA LEU A 368 6.88 -27.76 2.36
C LEU A 368 7.34 -28.71 3.49
N PRO A 369 6.96 -28.43 4.75
CA PRO A 369 7.52 -29.11 5.93
C PRO A 369 7.25 -30.62 5.96
N TYR A 370 6.15 -31.08 5.38
CA TYR A 370 5.77 -32.50 5.38
C TYR A 370 6.52 -33.35 4.34
N GLU A 371 7.03 -32.75 3.26
CA GLU A 371 7.64 -33.49 2.15
C GLU A 371 9.14 -33.70 2.34
N ASN A 372 9.81 -32.80 3.07
CA ASN A 372 11.27 -32.71 3.02
C ASN A 372 12.00 -33.41 4.18
N ALA A 373 11.27 -34.02 5.14
CA ALA A 373 11.83 -34.59 6.37
C ALA A 373 12.80 -33.65 7.11
N ALA A 374 12.74 -32.37 6.79
CA ALA A 374 13.53 -31.32 7.37
C ALA A 374 12.79 -30.84 8.63
N ASN A 375 13.55 -30.33 9.60
CA ASN A 375 12.97 -29.79 10.83
C ASN A 375 12.72 -28.30 10.60
N PRO A 376 11.53 -27.89 10.10
CA PRO A 376 11.21 -26.48 10.04
C PRO A 376 11.35 -25.84 11.42
N LYS A 377 11.66 -24.55 11.42
CA LYS A 377 11.68 -23.72 12.62
C LYS A 377 10.38 -22.98 12.80
N GLY A 378 9.69 -22.65 11.71
CA GLY A 378 8.34 -22.12 11.77
C GLY A 378 7.33 -23.20 12.17
N THR A 379 6.13 -22.75 12.51
CA THR A 379 5.00 -23.60 12.88
C THR A 379 3.91 -23.49 11.82
N PRO A 380 3.43 -24.60 11.23
CA PRO A 380 2.26 -24.56 10.35
C PRO A 380 1.03 -24.07 11.09
N CYS A 381 0.13 -23.39 10.39
CA CYS A 381 -1.23 -23.16 10.86
C CYS A 381 -1.95 -24.51 10.95
N ASN A 382 -1.96 -25.12 12.13
CA ASN A 382 -2.64 -26.40 12.34
C ASN A 382 -4.16 -26.20 12.17
N ASN A 383 -4.78 -26.93 11.24
CA ASN A 383 -6.24 -27.06 11.11
C ASN A 383 -6.90 -27.69 12.34
#